data_AF-A0A2N2A9Q0-F1
#
_entry.id   AF-A0A2N2A9Q0-F1
#
_cell.length_a   1.000
_cell.length_b   1.000
_cell.length_c   1.000
_cell.angle_alpha   90.00
_cell.angle_beta   90.00
_cell.angle_gamma   90.00
#
_symmetry.space_group_name_H-M   'P 1'
#
loop_
_entity.id
_entity.type
_entity.pdbx_description
1 polymer ?
#
loop_
_entity_poly.entity_id
_entity_poly.type
_entity_poly.pdbx_seq_one_letter_code
_entity_poly.pdbx_strand_id
1 'polypeptide(L)'
;MKLLAHSAQPKKGLPEQTYQEHVIGVFRRAQTNVKEMLKYGPAALQKSFLNVVLWSACFHDLGKLDEENQEVLCGKRKANHLPINHVDAGVAYLKEIEKKTEAAFILDSRLNITRR
;
A
#
# COMPACT_ATOMS: atom_id res chain seq x y z
N MET A 1 -9.38 -7.01 16.80
CA MET A 1 -8.08 -7.63 16.43
C MET A 1 -7.15 -6.52 15.94
N LYS A 2 -5.89 -6.48 16.39
CA LYS A 2 -4.90 -5.52 15.89
C LYS A 2 -4.38 -6.02 14.54
N LEU A 3 -4.61 -5.25 13.48
CA LEU A 3 -4.14 -5.58 12.12
C LEU A 3 -2.80 -4.91 11.87
N LEU A 4 -1.82 -5.67 11.39
CA LEU A 4 -0.46 -5.19 11.17
C LEU A 4 -0.14 -5.03 9.69
N ALA A 5 0.71 -4.07 9.35
CA ALA A 5 1.37 -3.99 8.05
C ALA A 5 2.83 -4.46 8.12
N HIS A 6 3.44 -4.39 9.30
CA HIS A 6 4.79 -4.86 9.57
C HIS A 6 4.84 -5.56 10.92
N SER A 7 5.40 -6.76 10.95
CA SER A 7 5.80 -7.43 12.18
C SER A 7 6.90 -6.66 12.89
N ALA A 8 6.99 -6.83 14.21
CA ALA A 8 8.14 -6.35 14.96
C ALA A 8 9.43 -6.99 14.42
N GLN A 9 10.50 -6.20 14.36
CA GLN A 9 11.86 -6.68 14.06
C GLN A 9 12.78 -6.35 15.24
N PRO A 10 12.75 -7.15 16.34
CA PRO A 10 13.48 -6.85 17.57
C PRO A 10 14.99 -6.67 17.35
N LYS A 11 15.58 -7.45 16.44
CA LYS A 11 17.00 -7.35 16.07
C LYS A 11 17.39 -5.99 15.50
N LYS A 12 16.43 -5.24 14.94
CA LYS A 12 16.63 -3.89 14.39
C LYS A 12 16.06 -2.79 15.30
N GLY A 13 15.55 -3.14 16.49
CA GLY A 13 14.87 -2.20 17.38
C GLY A 13 13.58 -1.61 16.81
N LEU A 14 12.99 -2.25 15.78
CA LEU A 14 11.78 -1.75 15.13
C LEU A 14 10.54 -2.43 15.74
N PRO A 15 9.60 -1.67 16.31
CA PRO A 15 8.34 -2.23 16.77
C PRO A 15 7.47 -2.67 15.58
N GLU A 16 6.43 -3.45 15.87
CA GLU A 16 5.38 -3.70 14.90
C GLU A 16 4.66 -2.41 14.51
N GLN A 17 4.13 -2.36 13.30
CA GLN A 17 3.38 -1.21 12.80
C GLN A 17 1.97 -1.66 12.38
N THR A 18 0.95 -0.92 12.84
CA THR A 18 -0.42 -1.23 12.45
C THR A 18 -0.65 -0.94 10.96
N TYR A 19 -1.59 -1.68 10.38
CA TYR A 19 -2.01 -1.44 8.99
C TYR A 19 -2.48 0.00 8.77
N GLN A 20 -3.28 0.51 9.71
CA GLN A 20 -3.81 1.88 9.65
C GLN A 20 -2.69 2.94 9.67
N GLU A 21 -1.74 2.84 10.60
CA GLU A 21 -0.61 3.78 10.67
C GLU A 21 0.23 3.75 9.40
N HIS A 22 0.49 2.56 8.88
CA HIS A 22 1.25 2.37 7.64
C HIS A 22 0.54 3.04 6.46
N VAL A 23 -0.73 2.71 6.21
CA VAL A 23 -1.48 3.25 5.06
C VAL A 23 -1.65 4.76 5.17
N ILE A 24 -1.93 5.31 6.36
CA ILE A 24 -2.00 6.77 6.57
C ILE A 24 -0.64 7.43 6.27
N GLY A 25 0.46 6.82 6.73
CA GLY A 25 1.81 7.32 6.48
C GLY A 25 2.20 7.27 5.01
N VAL A 26 1.81 6.22 4.28
CA VAL A 26 2.00 6.10 2.83
C VAL A 26 1.14 7.13 2.10
N PHE A 27 -0.15 7.25 2.43
CA PHE A 27 -1.07 8.21 1.83
C PHE A 27 -0.57 9.65 1.95
N ARG A 28 -0.18 10.09 3.15
CA ARG A 28 0.32 11.46 3.38
C ARG A 28 1.55 11.76 2.55
N ARG A 29 2.50 10.83 2.51
CA ARG A 29 3.74 10.98 1.74
C ARG A 29 3.47 10.96 0.23
N ALA A 30 2.61 10.06 -0.24
CA ALA A 30 2.20 10.01 -1.64
C ALA A 30 1.53 11.33 -2.05
N GLN A 31 0.65 11.87 -1.20
CA GLN A 31 0.00 13.16 -1.42
C GLN A 31 1.00 14.31 -1.53
N THR A 32 1.97 14.40 -0.62
CA THR A 32 3.00 15.44 -0.69
C THR A 32 3.83 15.29 -1.96
N ASN A 33 4.33 14.09 -2.24
CA ASN A 33 5.20 13.84 -3.39
C ASN A 33 4.50 14.13 -4.71
N VAL A 34 3.25 13.70 -4.88
CA VAL A 34 2.52 13.94 -6.13
C VAL A 34 2.16 15.42 -6.30
N LYS A 35 1.83 16.14 -5.22
CA LYS A 35 1.60 17.58 -5.29
C LYS A 35 2.85 18.34 -5.73
N GLU A 36 4.02 17.98 -5.19
CA GLU A 36 5.30 18.57 -5.60
C GLU A 36 5.64 18.25 -7.06
N MET A 37 5.48 17.00 -7.48
CA MET A 37 5.69 16.57 -8.86
C MET A 37 4.78 17.33 -9.85
N LEU A 38 3.51 17.50 -9.50
CA LEU A 38 2.50 18.11 -10.36
C LEU A 38 2.70 19.60 -10.62
N LYS A 39 3.55 20.29 -9.83
CA LYS A 39 3.96 21.68 -10.09
C LYS A 39 4.68 21.83 -11.43
N TYR A 40 5.31 20.76 -11.92
CA TYR A 40 6.06 20.72 -13.17
C TYR A 40 5.28 20.07 -14.32
N GLY A 41 4.04 19.63 -14.07
CA GLY A 41 3.22 18.91 -15.04
C GLY A 41 2.10 19.77 -15.65
N PRO A 42 1.45 19.28 -16.73
CA PRO A 42 0.29 19.95 -17.31
C PRO A 42 -0.86 20.08 -16.31
N ALA A 43 -1.43 21.28 -16.17
CA ALA A 43 -2.55 21.56 -15.26
C ALA A 43 -3.75 20.61 -15.50
N ALA A 44 -4.01 20.27 -16.77
CA ALA A 44 -5.08 19.36 -17.18
C ALA A 44 -4.98 17.96 -16.58
N LEU A 45 -3.77 17.49 -16.22
CA LEU A 45 -3.55 16.14 -15.71
C LEU A 45 -3.48 16.08 -14.18
N GLN A 46 -3.37 17.23 -13.49
CA GLN A 46 -3.08 17.27 -12.05
C GLN A 46 -4.12 16.52 -11.21
N LYS A 47 -5.41 16.76 -11.46
CA LYS A 47 -6.49 16.12 -10.69
C LYS A 47 -6.50 14.60 -10.89
N SER A 48 -6.38 14.14 -12.13
CA SER A 48 -6.40 12.72 -12.47
C SER A 48 -5.20 11.99 -11.87
N PHE A 49 -3.98 12.53 -12.03
CA PHE A 49 -2.78 11.95 -11.44
C PHE A 49 -2.81 11.90 -9.92
N LEU A 50 -3.24 13.00 -9.28
CA LEU A 50 -3.40 13.03 -7.82
C LEU A 50 -4.31 11.90 -7.37
N ASN A 51 -5.48 11.76 -7.98
CA ASN A 51 -6.44 10.72 -7.60
C ASN A 51 -5.86 9.32 -7.78
N VAL A 52 -5.26 9.03 -8.94
CA VAL A 52 -4.70 7.70 -9.25
C VAL A 52 -3.61 7.32 -8.24
N VAL A 53 -2.70 8.25 -7.91
CA VAL A 53 -1.65 8.01 -6.92
C VAL A 53 -2.23 7.78 -5.52
N LEU A 54 -3.24 8.55 -5.11
CA LEU A 54 -3.85 8.40 -3.79
C LEU A 54 -4.65 7.09 -3.65
N TRP A 55 -5.40 6.69 -4.68
CA TRP A 55 -6.05 5.39 -4.72
C TRP A 55 -5.01 4.25 -4.63
N SER A 56 -3.94 4.34 -5.41
CA SER A 56 -2.86 3.36 -5.33
C SER A 56 -2.26 3.30 -3.91
N ALA A 57 -1.95 4.46 -3.31
CA ALA A 57 -1.40 4.54 -1.96
C ALA A 57 -2.29 3.89 -0.88
N CYS A 58 -3.61 4.07 -0.96
CA CYS A 58 -4.56 3.50 0.00
C CYS A 58 -4.66 1.97 -0.08
N PHE A 59 -4.54 1.41 -1.28
CA PHE A 59 -4.90 0.02 -1.54
C PHE A 59 -3.70 -0.89 -1.90
N HIS A 60 -2.48 -0.35 -2.01
CA HIS A 60 -1.28 -1.12 -2.40
C HIS A 60 -0.99 -2.35 -1.53
N ASP A 61 -1.36 -2.29 -0.25
CA ASP A 61 -1.09 -3.31 0.76
C ASP A 61 -2.36 -4.03 1.23
N LEU A 62 -3.50 -3.86 0.53
CA LEU A 62 -4.80 -4.38 0.99
C LEU A 62 -4.74 -5.87 1.33
N GLY A 63 -4.00 -6.66 0.56
CA GLY A 63 -3.88 -8.10 0.78
C GLY A 63 -3.13 -8.48 2.06
N LYS A 64 -2.46 -7.54 2.74
CA LYS A 64 -1.92 -7.80 4.09
C LYS A 64 -3.03 -8.10 5.09
N LEU A 65 -4.26 -7.66 4.85
CA LEU A 65 -5.39 -7.90 5.73
C LEU A 65 -5.94 -9.34 5.66
N ASP A 66 -5.48 -10.14 4.70
CA ASP A 66 -5.81 -11.56 4.61
C ASP A 66 -5.41 -12.30 5.88
N GLU A 67 -6.22 -13.29 6.28
CA GLU A 67 -6.03 -14.02 7.55
C GLU A 67 -4.68 -14.74 7.59
N GLU A 68 -4.27 -15.39 6.50
CA GLU A 68 -2.99 -16.10 6.44
C GLU A 68 -1.80 -15.14 6.52
N ASN A 69 -1.95 -13.96 5.91
CA ASN A 69 -0.94 -12.90 6.02
C ASN A 69 -0.90 -12.33 7.44
N GLN A 70 -2.04 -12.14 8.10
CA GLN A 70 -2.09 -11.67 9.48
C GLN A 70 -1.55 -12.69 10.48
N GLU A 71 -1.70 -13.99 10.25
CA GLU A 71 -1.06 -15.02 11.08
C GLU A 71 0.47 -14.88 11.07
N VAL A 72 1.05 -14.62 9.90
CA VAL A 72 2.49 -14.35 9.79
C VAL A 72 2.85 -13.02 10.41
N LEU A 73 2.09 -11.95 10.12
CA LEU A 73 2.40 -10.60 10.58
C LEU A 73 2.33 -10.47 12.11
N CYS A 74 1.37 -11.15 12.74
CA CYS A 74 1.20 -11.20 14.19
C CYS A 74 2.11 -12.24 14.87
N GLY A 75 2.94 -12.97 14.10
CA GLY A 75 3.87 -13.96 14.63
C GLY A 75 3.22 -15.28 15.10
N LYS A 76 1.95 -15.53 14.76
CA LYS A 76 1.26 -16.80 15.03
C LYS A 76 1.80 -17.93 14.14
N ARG A 77 2.21 -17.59 12.92
CA ARG A 77 2.84 -18.48 11.94
C ARG A 77 4.23 -17.95 11.59
N LYS A 78 5.25 -18.81 11.64
CA LYS A 78 6.59 -18.43 11.18
C LYS A 78 6.69 -18.62 9.67
N ALA A 79 7.02 -17.56 8.96
CA ALA A 79 7.34 -17.60 7.53
C ALA A 79 8.34 -16.49 7.18
N ASN A 80 9.16 -16.72 6.15
CA ASN A 80 10.09 -15.71 5.65
C ASN A 80 9.40 -14.68 4.75
N HIS A 81 8.22 -15.01 4.23
CA HIS A 81 7.43 -14.19 3.31
C HIS A 81 5.94 -14.34 3.64
N LEU A 82 5.14 -13.38 3.20
CA LEU A 82 3.69 -13.48 3.26
C LEU A 82 3.19 -14.60 2.33
N PRO A 83 2.30 -15.50 2.79
CA PRO A 83 1.78 -16.60 1.98
C PRO A 83 0.96 -16.13 0.79
N ILE A 84 0.21 -15.03 0.94
CA ILE A 84 -0.58 -14.43 -0.13
C ILE A 84 0.12 -13.15 -0.61
N ASN A 85 0.22 -12.98 -1.93
CA ASN A 85 0.73 -11.74 -2.50
C ASN A 85 -0.20 -10.57 -2.11
N HIS A 86 0.34 -9.64 -1.32
CA HIS A 86 -0.44 -8.58 -0.71
C HIS A 86 -0.89 -7.50 -1.70
N VAL A 87 -0.27 -7.42 -2.88
CA VAL A 87 -0.60 -6.44 -3.92
C VAL A 87 -1.87 -6.84 -4.67
N ASP A 88 -2.06 -8.14 -4.90
CA ASP A 88 -3.11 -8.67 -5.79
C ASP A 88 -4.52 -8.28 -5.33
N ALA A 89 -4.78 -8.30 -4.02
CA ALA A 89 -6.06 -7.89 -3.47
C ALA A 89 -6.37 -6.41 -3.75
N GLY A 90 -5.36 -5.54 -3.67
CA GLY A 90 -5.51 -4.12 -3.99
C GLY A 90 -5.81 -3.90 -5.47
N VAL A 91 -5.09 -4.60 -6.35
CA VAL A 91 -5.31 -4.57 -7.80
C VAL A 91 -6.72 -5.04 -8.15
N ALA A 92 -7.13 -6.20 -7.62
CA ALA A 92 -8.46 -6.76 -7.85
C ALA A 92 -9.57 -5.83 -7.35
N TYR A 93 -9.43 -5.27 -6.14
CA TYR A 93 -10.40 -4.34 -5.57
C TYR A 93 -10.55 -3.09 -6.43
N LEU A 94 -9.44 -2.45 -6.79
CA LEU A 94 -9.48 -1.22 -7.60
C LEU A 94 -10.04 -1.48 -9.00
N LYS A 95 -9.71 -2.60 -9.63
CA LYS A 95 -10.17 -2.94 -10.98
C LYS A 95 -11.64 -3.36 -11.00
N GLU A 96 -12.03 -4.27 -10.11
CA GLU A 96 -13.34 -4.95 -10.19
C GLU A 96 -14.43 -4.21 -9.42
N ILE A 97 -14.10 -3.54 -8.32
CA ILE A 97 -15.09 -2.89 -7.46
C ILE A 97 -15.13 -1.38 -7.74
N GLU A 98 -14.00 -0.69 -7.55
CA GLU A 98 -13.94 0.77 -7.68
C GLU A 98 -13.82 1.27 -9.13
N LYS A 99 -13.61 0.34 -10.07
CA LYS A 99 -13.40 0.61 -11.51
C LYS A 99 -12.34 1.70 -11.76
N LYS A 100 -11.26 1.69 -10.99
CA LYS A 100 -10.08 2.57 -11.09
C LYS A 100 -8.94 1.85 -11.80
N THR A 101 -9.11 1.56 -13.08
CA THR A 101 -8.16 0.75 -13.87
C THR A 101 -6.75 1.34 -13.87
N GLU A 102 -6.62 2.67 -13.92
CA GLU A 102 -5.31 3.35 -13.90
C GLU A 102 -4.58 3.16 -12.57
N ALA A 103 -5.31 3.18 -11.45
CA ALA A 103 -4.74 2.94 -10.13
C ALA A 103 -4.37 1.45 -9.95
N ALA A 104 -5.21 0.55 -10.43
CA ALA A 104 -4.90 -0.88 -10.48
C ALA A 104 -3.62 -1.15 -11.31
N PHE A 105 -3.46 -0.46 -12.44
CA PHE A 105 -2.26 -0.58 -13.28
C PHE A 105 -0.99 -0.09 -12.56
N ILE A 106 -1.06 1.05 -11.84
CA ILE A 106 0.07 1.52 -11.04
C ILE A 106 0.49 0.49 -9.99
N LEU A 107 -0.47 -0.14 -9.30
CA LEU A 107 -0.18 -1.18 -8.31
C LEU A 107 0.49 -2.41 -8.91
N ASP A 108 -0.02 -2.89 -10.05
CA ASP A 108 0.52 -4.07 -10.74
C ASP A 108 1.91 -3.82 -11.35
N SER A 109 2.19 -2.58 -11.78
CA SER A 109 3.43 -2.20 -12.46
C SER A 109 4.72 -2.26 -11.60
N ARG A 110 4.67 -2.80 -10.38
CA ARG A 110 5.80 -2.93 -9.43
C ARG A 110 6.54 -1.62 -9.17
N LEU A 111 5.88 -0.47 -9.27
CA LEU A 111 6.45 0.77 -8.78
C LEU A 111 6.69 0.61 -7.27
N ASN A 112 7.96 0.43 -6.89
CA ASN A 112 8.43 0.32 -5.52
C ASN A 112 8.24 1.66 -4.79
N ILE A 113 6.99 2.10 -4.58
CA ILE A 113 6.66 3.35 -3.86
C ILE A 113 7.01 3.19 -2.36
N THR A 114 7.27 1.97 -1.89
CA THR A 114 7.38 1.63 -0.47
C THR A 114 8.73 1.06 -0.01
N ARG A 115 9.75 0.93 -0.87
CA ARG A 115 11.10 0.56 -0.38
C ARG A 115 11.72 1.72 0.41
N ARG A 116 11.58 1.65 1.73
CA ARG A 116 12.50 2.22 2.71
C ARG A 116 13.24 1.08 3.39
#